data_AF-A0A4P7GXQ8-F1
#
_entry.id   AF-A0A4P7GXQ8-F1
#
_cell.length_a   1.000
_cell.length_b   1.000
_cell.length_c   1.000
_cell.angle_alpha   90.00
_cell.angle_beta   90.00
_cell.angle_gamma   90.00
#
_symmetry.space_group_name_H-M   'P 1'
#
loop_
_entity.id
_entity.type
_entity.pdbx_description
1 polymer ?
#
loop_
_entity_poly.entity_id
_entity_poly.type
_entity_poly.pdbx_seq_one_letter_code
_entity_poly.pdbx_strand_id
1 'polypeptide(L)'
;MGSSYRHRDPHPARPDPPAGTHVDSSDFDLFWSLSFALTADTWRRIGGFCTRYRGYGGEDTDFAYKAAAIGARLRWAGGADAYHQHHPVPDPPIEHLTDILSNAKVFHRRWGRWPMLGWLESFAASGHVAYDPATQTWNALVASAG
;
A
#
# COMPACT_ATOMS: atom_id res chain seq x y z
N MET A 1 -2.34 -32.41 -17.96
CA MET A 1 -2.59 -31.06 -17.44
C MET A 1 -1.99 -31.00 -16.05
N GLY A 2 -0.75 -30.53 -15.93
CA GLY A 2 0.15 -30.80 -14.81
C GLY A 2 -0.06 -29.88 -13.60
N SER A 3 0.03 -30.49 -12.42
CA SER A 3 -0.09 -29.94 -11.07
C SER A 3 0.90 -28.78 -10.75
N SER A 4 0.58 -27.55 -11.12
CA SER A 4 1.20 -26.34 -10.51
C SER A 4 0.36 -25.72 -9.38
N TYR A 5 -0.87 -26.21 -9.15
CA TYR A 5 -1.79 -25.70 -8.12
C TYR A 5 -1.37 -26.03 -6.66
N ARG A 6 -0.30 -26.80 -6.44
CA ARG A 6 0.04 -27.33 -5.11
C ARG A 6 0.61 -26.32 -4.11
N HIS A 7 0.91 -25.09 -4.53
CA HIS A 7 1.57 -24.10 -3.67
C HIS A 7 1.02 -22.67 -3.85
N ARG A 8 -0.30 -22.51 -4.08
CA ARG A 8 -0.95 -21.19 -4.01
C ARG A 8 -1.43 -20.94 -2.58
N ASP A 9 -0.99 -19.85 -1.98
CA ASP A 9 -1.48 -19.33 -0.70
C ASP A 9 -1.80 -17.84 -0.88
N PRO A 10 -2.96 -17.50 -1.48
CA PRO A 10 -3.29 -16.12 -1.79
C PRO A 10 -3.48 -15.32 -0.50
N HIS A 11 -3.08 -14.04 -0.52
CA HIS A 11 -3.23 -13.17 0.64
C HIS A 11 -4.72 -13.07 1.03
N PRO A 12 -5.10 -13.33 2.31
CA PRO A 12 -6.50 -13.50 2.71
C PRO A 12 -7.35 -12.23 2.52
N ALA A 13 -6.73 -11.05 2.56
CA ALA A 13 -7.40 -9.77 2.30
C ALA A 13 -7.54 -9.42 0.80
N ARG A 14 -7.13 -10.29 -0.14
CA ARG A 14 -7.12 -9.99 -1.58
C ARG A 14 -8.05 -10.94 -2.34
N PRO A 15 -8.80 -10.45 -3.34
CA PRO A 15 -9.55 -11.32 -4.23
C PRO A 15 -8.64 -12.30 -4.97
N ASP A 16 -9.01 -13.59 -4.95
CA ASP A 16 -8.42 -14.64 -5.79
C ASP A 16 -9.46 -15.14 -6.83
N PRO A 17 -9.73 -14.36 -7.89
CA PRO A 17 -10.73 -14.75 -8.88
C PRO A 17 -10.30 -15.97 -9.70
N PRO A 18 -11.24 -16.81 -10.18
CA PRO A 18 -10.93 -17.95 -11.02
C PRO A 18 -10.12 -17.57 -12.28
N ALA A 19 -9.26 -18.48 -12.73
CA ALA A 19 -8.43 -18.28 -13.91
C ALA A 19 -9.26 -17.83 -15.13
N GLY A 20 -8.79 -16.78 -15.82
CA GLY A 20 -9.45 -16.22 -17.00
C GLY A 20 -10.60 -15.25 -16.70
N THR A 21 -10.89 -14.97 -15.42
CA THR A 21 -11.91 -14.00 -15.00
C THR A 21 -11.28 -12.70 -14.50
N HIS A 22 -12.07 -11.63 -14.49
CA HIS A 22 -11.69 -10.34 -13.92
C HIS A 22 -12.75 -9.85 -12.94
N VAL A 23 -12.30 -9.27 -11.83
CA VAL A 23 -13.19 -8.64 -10.84
C VAL A 23 -12.82 -7.17 -10.73
N ASP A 24 -13.77 -6.29 -11.00
CA ASP A 24 -13.62 -4.85 -10.80
C ASP A 24 -13.50 -4.54 -9.30
N SER A 25 -12.61 -3.61 -8.95
CA SER A 25 -12.46 -3.08 -7.59
C SER A 25 -12.57 -1.57 -7.62
N SER A 26 -13.31 -1.02 -6.65
CA SER A 26 -13.27 0.41 -6.32
C SER A 26 -12.32 0.71 -5.16
N ASP A 27 -11.77 -0.32 -4.52
CA ASP A 27 -10.86 -0.18 -3.39
C ASP A 27 -9.41 -0.09 -3.89
N PHE A 28 -8.95 1.14 -4.09
CA PHE A 28 -7.59 1.44 -4.52
C PHE A 28 -6.56 1.30 -3.40
N ASP A 29 -6.99 1.16 -2.13
CA ASP A 29 -6.06 0.87 -1.03
C ASP A 29 -5.48 -0.55 -1.13
N LEU A 30 -6.15 -1.42 -1.88
CA LEU A 30 -5.68 -2.78 -2.15
C LEU A 30 -4.70 -2.87 -3.34
N PHE A 31 -4.33 -1.78 -4.00
CA PHE A 31 -3.31 -1.86 -5.05
C PHE A 31 -1.90 -1.96 -4.45
N TRP A 32 -1.14 -3.00 -4.82
CA TRP A 32 0.30 -3.15 -4.55
C TRP A 32 1.04 -3.40 -5.87
N SER A 33 2.13 -2.67 -6.12
CA SER A 33 2.78 -2.58 -7.43
C SER A 33 3.69 -3.75 -7.78
N LEU A 34 3.77 -4.75 -6.89
CA LEU A 34 4.68 -5.89 -7.03
C LEU A 34 4.46 -6.69 -8.33
N SER A 35 3.21 -6.79 -8.81
CA SER A 35 2.87 -7.31 -10.13
C SER A 35 1.58 -6.68 -10.63
N PHE A 36 1.66 -5.85 -11.67
CA PHE A 36 0.51 -5.20 -12.29
C PHE A 36 0.76 -4.91 -13.77
N ALA A 37 -0.31 -4.68 -14.53
CA ALA A 37 -0.24 -4.33 -15.94
C ALA A 37 -1.17 -3.17 -16.26
N LEU A 38 -0.73 -2.31 -17.16
CA LEU A 38 -1.50 -1.20 -17.72
C LEU A 38 -0.99 -0.84 -19.11
N THR A 39 -1.78 -0.07 -19.86
CA THR A 39 -1.33 0.45 -21.16
C THR A 39 -0.29 1.57 -20.97
N ALA A 40 0.57 1.75 -21.97
CA ALA A 40 1.53 2.85 -21.98
C ALA A 40 0.83 4.24 -21.95
N ASP A 41 -0.38 4.34 -22.49
CA ASP A 41 -1.18 5.55 -22.42
C ASP A 41 -1.67 5.86 -21.01
N THR A 42 -2.23 4.85 -20.32
CA THR A 42 -2.63 5.00 -18.91
C THR A 42 -1.44 5.37 -18.05
N TRP A 43 -0.26 4.75 -18.25
CA TRP A 43 0.96 5.10 -17.51
C TRP A 43 1.34 6.58 -17.70
N ARG A 44 1.35 7.07 -18.95
CA ARG A 44 1.64 8.48 -19.26
C ARG A 44 0.65 9.43 -18.62
N ARG A 45 -0.64 9.09 -18.62
CA ARG A 45 -1.70 9.91 -17.99
C ARG A 45 -1.61 9.94 -16.47
N ILE A 46 -1.21 8.82 -15.83
CA ILE A 46 -0.92 8.78 -14.39
C ILE A 46 0.33 9.62 -14.08
N GLY A 47 1.33 9.58 -14.96
CA GLY A 47 2.63 10.23 -14.73
C GLY A 47 3.48 9.49 -13.71
N GLY A 48 3.48 8.15 -13.76
CA GLY A 48 4.33 7.27 -12.93
C GLY A 48 4.11 7.35 -11.42
N PHE A 49 5.07 6.84 -10.63
CA PHE A 49 5.07 6.97 -9.18
C PHE A 49 5.47 8.39 -8.74
N CYS A 50 4.97 8.83 -7.58
CA CYS A 50 5.37 10.11 -7.02
C CYS A 50 6.77 10.00 -6.37
N THR A 51 7.73 10.80 -6.84
CA THR A 51 9.12 10.78 -6.37
C THR A 51 9.34 11.44 -5.01
N ARG A 52 8.26 11.92 -4.35
CA ARG A 52 8.32 12.49 -2.99
C ARG A 52 8.34 11.42 -1.90
N TYR A 53 7.91 10.21 -2.21
CA TYR A 53 7.99 9.06 -1.31
C TYR A 53 9.42 8.53 -1.34
N ARG A 54 9.97 8.25 -0.15
CA ARG A 54 11.32 7.73 0.02
C ARG A 54 11.29 6.63 1.07
N GLY A 55 12.21 5.67 0.93
CA GLY A 55 12.23 4.52 1.83
C GLY A 55 10.97 3.67 1.64
N TYR A 56 10.35 3.29 2.75
CA TYR A 56 9.27 2.31 2.76
C TYR A 56 7.87 2.92 2.97
N GLY A 57 6.92 2.53 2.12
CA GLY A 57 5.47 2.67 2.34
C GLY A 57 4.81 3.91 1.72
N GLY A 58 3.57 3.73 1.26
CA GLY A 58 2.65 4.77 0.80
C GLY A 58 2.77 5.16 -0.69
N GLU A 59 3.85 4.81 -1.37
CA GLU A 59 4.09 5.09 -2.78
C GLU A 59 3.11 4.35 -3.71
N ASP A 60 2.79 3.10 -3.39
CA ASP A 60 1.84 2.27 -4.13
C ASP A 60 0.42 2.82 -4.00
N THR A 61 0.02 3.15 -2.77
CA THR A 61 -1.29 3.76 -2.51
C THR A 61 -1.42 5.11 -3.23
N ASP A 62 -0.35 5.94 -3.27
CA ASP A 62 -0.37 7.20 -4.03
C ASP A 62 -0.56 6.94 -5.53
N PHE A 63 0.18 5.97 -6.09
CA PHE A 63 0.02 5.59 -7.50
C PHE A 63 -1.41 5.15 -7.82
N ALA A 64 -2.01 4.35 -6.95
CA ALA A 64 -3.40 3.90 -7.07
C ALA A 64 -4.38 5.08 -7.04
N TYR A 65 -4.18 6.04 -6.14
CA TYR A 65 -5.01 7.24 -6.04
C TYR A 65 -4.84 8.18 -7.24
N LYS A 66 -3.62 8.31 -7.78
CA LYS A 66 -3.40 9.02 -9.05
C LYS A 66 -4.15 8.34 -10.20
N ALA A 67 -4.16 7.01 -10.25
CA ALA A 67 -4.92 6.26 -11.24
C ALA A 67 -6.42 6.49 -11.11
N ALA A 68 -6.96 6.43 -9.89
CA ALA A 68 -8.36 6.72 -9.60
C ALA A 68 -8.75 8.15 -10.02
N ALA A 69 -7.90 9.14 -9.73
CA ALA A 69 -8.15 10.55 -10.04
C ALA A 69 -8.28 10.84 -11.55
N ILE A 70 -7.69 10.02 -12.42
CA ILE A 70 -7.84 10.14 -13.88
C ILE A 70 -8.93 9.23 -14.45
N GLY A 71 -9.71 8.57 -13.59
CA GLY A 71 -10.79 7.66 -13.96
C GLY A 71 -10.33 6.26 -14.41
N ALA A 72 -9.11 5.83 -14.06
CA ALA A 72 -8.69 4.46 -14.33
C ALA A 72 -9.49 3.47 -13.48
N ARG A 73 -9.62 2.23 -13.98
CA ARG A 73 -10.28 1.13 -13.25
C ARG A 73 -9.24 0.18 -12.68
N LEU A 74 -9.46 -0.26 -11.44
CA LEU A 74 -8.69 -1.34 -10.83
C LEU A 74 -9.42 -2.67 -11.05
N ARG A 75 -8.68 -3.71 -11.45
CA ARG A 75 -9.21 -5.06 -11.66
C ARG A 75 -8.26 -6.11 -11.15
N TRP A 76 -8.81 -7.13 -10.50
CA TRP A 76 -8.10 -8.37 -10.16
C TRP A 76 -8.20 -9.34 -11.33
N ALA A 77 -7.07 -9.88 -11.77
CA ALA A 77 -6.99 -10.82 -12.89
C ALA A 77 -6.76 -12.25 -12.36
N GLY A 78 -7.70 -13.15 -12.62
CA GLY A 78 -7.61 -14.52 -12.15
C GLY A 78 -6.63 -15.36 -12.95
N GLY A 79 -5.81 -16.15 -12.26
CA GLY A 79 -4.76 -16.98 -12.87
C GLY A 79 -3.51 -16.21 -13.32
N ALA A 80 -3.42 -14.91 -13.02
CA ALA A 80 -2.22 -14.10 -13.21
C ALA A 80 -1.33 -14.15 -11.95
N ASP A 81 -0.95 -15.36 -11.54
CA ASP A 81 -0.22 -15.59 -10.29
C ASP A 81 1.19 -14.98 -10.34
N ALA A 82 1.54 -14.24 -9.28
CA ALA A 82 2.89 -13.76 -9.01
C ALA A 82 3.32 -14.23 -7.61
N TYR A 83 4.50 -14.83 -7.53
CA TYR A 83 5.05 -15.34 -6.29
C TYR A 83 6.03 -14.34 -5.69
N HIS A 84 5.89 -14.05 -4.40
CA HIS A 84 6.94 -13.38 -3.64
C HIS A 84 7.76 -14.38 -2.87
N GLN A 85 9.08 -14.16 -2.90
CA GLN A 85 9.96 -14.85 -1.98
C GLN A 85 9.63 -14.40 -0.56
N HIS A 86 9.05 -15.31 0.23
CA HIS A 86 8.75 -15.04 1.63
C HIS A 86 10.04 -14.71 2.38
N HIS A 87 9.96 -13.66 3.19
CA HIS A 87 10.95 -13.29 4.18
C HIS A 87 10.21 -12.74 5.40
N PRO A 88 10.71 -12.97 6.63
CA PRO A 88 10.09 -12.41 7.82
C PRO A 88 10.14 -10.88 7.76
N VAL A 89 9.00 -10.24 7.96
CA VAL A 89 8.89 -8.79 8.15
C VAL A 89 8.19 -8.57 9.49
N PRO A 90 8.74 -7.74 10.39
CA PRO A 90 8.04 -7.34 11.62
C PRO A 90 6.67 -6.75 11.30
N ASP A 91 5.67 -7.08 12.13
CA ASP A 91 4.33 -6.49 12.05
C ASP A 91 3.97 -5.86 13.40
N PRO A 92 3.95 -4.52 13.52
CA PRO A 92 4.19 -3.54 12.44
C PRO A 92 5.68 -3.39 12.07
N PRO A 93 6.00 -2.86 10.88
CA PRO A 93 7.38 -2.72 10.37
C PRO A 93 8.11 -1.54 11.05
N ILE A 94 8.49 -1.73 12.32
CA ILE A 94 9.01 -0.68 13.19
C ILE A 94 10.32 -0.07 12.69
N GLU A 95 11.15 -0.84 12.00
CA GLU A 95 12.38 -0.38 11.35
C GLU A 95 12.14 0.70 10.30
N HIS A 96 10.91 0.77 9.77
CA HIS A 96 10.48 1.72 8.75
C HIS A 96 9.61 2.87 9.31
N LEU A 97 9.48 3.00 10.63
CA LEU A 97 8.61 3.99 11.27
C LEU A 97 8.83 5.42 10.75
N THR A 98 10.08 5.85 10.62
CA THR A 98 10.41 7.22 10.15
C THR A 98 9.97 7.46 8.72
N ASP A 99 10.15 6.47 7.84
CA ASP A 99 9.72 6.53 6.44
C ASP A 99 8.19 6.56 6.37
N ILE A 100 7.53 5.66 7.10
CA ILE A 100 6.06 5.56 7.15
C ILE A 100 5.44 6.87 7.63
N LEU A 101 5.93 7.48 8.71
CA LEU A 101 5.42 8.76 9.20
C LEU A 101 5.63 9.89 8.18
N SER A 102 6.80 9.95 7.55
CA SER A 102 7.13 10.97 6.55
C SER A 102 6.25 10.83 5.30
N ASN A 103 6.10 9.60 4.80
CA ASN A 103 5.29 9.26 3.63
C ASN A 103 3.79 9.41 3.91
N ALA A 104 3.32 9.08 5.12
CA ALA A 104 1.95 9.31 5.54
C ALA A 104 1.60 10.81 5.50
N LYS A 105 2.51 11.68 5.94
CA LYS A 105 2.35 13.14 5.83
C LYS A 105 2.33 13.61 4.36
N VAL A 106 3.14 13.01 3.48
CA VAL A 106 3.10 13.30 2.03
C VAL A 106 1.74 12.94 1.44
N PHE A 107 1.25 11.74 1.72
CA PHE A 107 -0.03 11.25 1.22
C PHE A 107 -1.20 12.09 1.75
N HIS A 108 -1.22 12.39 3.06
CA HIS A 108 -2.27 13.20 3.66
C HIS A 108 -2.35 14.59 3.03
N ARG A 109 -1.21 15.25 2.76
CA ARG A 109 -1.20 16.55 2.04
C ARG A 109 -1.75 16.46 0.62
N ARG A 110 -1.66 15.31 -0.03
CA ARG A 110 -2.08 15.11 -1.43
C ARG A 110 -3.55 14.70 -1.54
N TRP A 111 -4.05 13.94 -0.59
CA TRP A 111 -5.35 13.27 -0.68
C TRP A 111 -6.30 13.53 0.49
N GLY A 112 -5.87 14.27 1.52
CA GLY A 112 -6.70 14.62 2.68
C GLY A 112 -7.09 13.44 3.57
N ARG A 113 -6.36 12.32 3.49
CA ARG A 113 -6.59 11.11 4.30
C ARG A 113 -5.27 10.45 4.67
N TRP A 114 -5.25 9.61 5.70
CA TRP A 114 -4.06 8.89 6.13
C TRP A 114 -3.96 7.53 5.43
N PRO A 115 -2.82 7.21 4.77
CA PRO A 115 -2.56 5.85 4.29
C PRO A 115 -2.09 4.98 5.45
N MET A 116 -2.05 3.65 5.25
CA MET A 116 -1.42 2.71 6.20
C MET A 116 -1.96 2.85 7.64
N LEU A 117 -3.25 3.17 7.80
CA LEU A 117 -3.83 3.51 9.11
C LEU A 117 -3.60 2.40 10.16
N GLY A 118 -3.71 1.13 9.77
CA GLY A 118 -3.43 0.00 10.66
C GLY A 118 -2.00 0.02 11.23
N TRP A 119 -0.99 0.40 10.45
CA TRP A 119 0.38 0.57 10.97
C TRP A 119 0.51 1.80 11.87
N LEU A 120 -0.11 2.93 11.51
CA LEU A 120 -0.10 4.14 12.33
C LEU A 120 -0.75 3.89 13.71
N GLU A 121 -1.88 3.18 13.73
CA GLU A 121 -2.57 2.76 14.94
C GLU A 121 -1.76 1.74 15.75
N SER A 122 -1.17 0.73 15.11
CA SER A 122 -0.30 -0.23 15.81
C SER A 122 0.94 0.42 16.42
N PHE A 123 1.59 1.36 15.72
CA PHE A 123 2.70 2.13 16.29
C PHE A 123 2.25 2.96 17.50
N ALA A 124 1.03 3.48 17.48
CA ALA A 124 0.49 4.24 18.60
C ALA A 124 0.16 3.35 19.79
N ALA A 125 -0.46 2.18 19.54
CA ALA A 125 -0.75 1.18 20.56
C ALA A 125 0.53 0.66 21.24
N SER A 126 1.63 0.58 20.50
CA SER A 126 2.96 0.21 21.03
C SER A 126 3.75 1.38 21.61
N GLY A 127 3.19 2.60 21.67
CA GLY A 127 3.83 3.75 22.30
C GLY A 127 4.98 4.38 21.51
N HIS A 128 5.04 4.16 20.19
CA HIS A 128 6.08 4.74 19.33
C HIS A 128 5.66 6.07 18.69
N VAL A 129 4.36 6.28 18.49
CA VAL A 129 3.82 7.50 17.86
C VAL A 129 2.55 7.95 18.59
N ALA A 130 2.16 9.21 18.39
CA ALA A 130 0.88 9.74 18.81
C ALA A 130 0.25 10.60 17.71
N TYR A 131 -1.08 10.60 17.65
CA TYR A 131 -1.83 11.53 16.81
C TYR A 131 -2.06 12.83 17.58
N ASP A 132 -1.63 13.93 17.00
CA ASP A 132 -1.93 15.27 17.49
C ASP A 132 -3.18 15.81 16.77
N PRO A 133 -4.33 15.94 17.47
CA PRO A 133 -5.55 16.45 16.87
C PRO A 133 -5.49 17.94 16.53
N ALA A 134 -4.62 18.73 17.18
CA ALA A 134 -4.51 20.17 16.93
C ALA A 134 -3.83 20.46 15.60
N THR A 135 -2.78 19.71 15.26
CA THR A 135 -2.08 19.81 13.98
C THR A 135 -2.59 18.82 12.94
N GLN A 136 -3.46 17.88 13.34
CA GLN A 136 -3.87 16.73 12.55
C GLN A 136 -2.64 16.02 11.98
N THR A 137 -1.73 15.56 12.84
CA THR A 137 -0.52 14.84 12.39
C THR A 137 -0.15 13.69 13.32
N TRP A 138 0.43 12.63 12.73
CA TRP A 138 1.11 11.58 13.48
C TRP A 138 2.57 11.97 13.74
N ASN A 139 3.01 11.88 15.00
CA ASN A 139 4.35 12.26 15.42
C ASN A 139 4.99 11.16 16.26
N ALA A 140 6.28 10.92 16.05
CA ALA A 140 7.04 10.00 16.88
C ALA A 140 7.11 10.52 18.33
N LEU A 141 7.00 9.60 19.28
CA LEU A 141 7.24 9.90 20.68
C LEU A 141 8.75 9.84 20.92
N VAL A 142 9.31 10.89 21.51
CA VAL A 142 10.71 10.89 21.93
C VAL A 142 10.81 10.00 23.16
N ALA A 143 11.72 9.02 23.16
CA ALA A 143 12.03 8.30 24.37
C ALA A 143 12.53 9.30 25.42
N SER A 144 11.80 9.46 26.52
CA SER A 144 12.27 10.22 27.67
C SER A 144 13.60 9.61 28.11
N ALA A 145 14.70 10.35 28.00
CA ALA A 145 15.95 9.97 28.61
C ALA A 145 15.71 9.91 30.13
N GLY A 146 15.72 8.70 30.69
CA GLY A 146 15.75 8.47 32.13
C GLY A 146 17.13 8.74 32.70
#